data_AF-A0A844N080-F1
#
_entry.id   AF-A0A844N080-F1
#
_cell.length_a   1.000
_cell.length_b   1.000
_cell.length_c   1.000
_cell.angle_alpha   90.00
_cell.angle_beta   90.00
_cell.angle_gamma   90.00
#
_symmetry.space_group_name_H-M   'P 1'
#
loop_
_entity.id
_entity.type
_entity.pdbx_description
1 polymer ?
#
loop_
_entity_poly.entity_id
_entity_poly.type
_entity_poly.pdbx_seq_one_letter_code
_entity_poly.pdbx_strand_id
1 'polypeptide(L)'
;MNQQIQEHCLDDSALFTEVDLLIIQEAIAATICAYDPDEQAIYQPALYDNENPLSPVARILALADISSLGMEGVDSYNQEGSLLVLEENPDLIPILLNQETKTQAVDNSELLENIRQRLLKRARFQVNFAKSRLKRYPQEVASFPTEVIPILKSNVFRYLTPETIQEIESTTPTSEDTNLEVLVNFFRFKPNP
;
A
#
# COMPACT_ATOMS: atom_id res chain seq x y z
N MET A 1 -15.59 -21.06 -7.09
CA MET A 1 -16.04 -20.63 -5.75
C MET A 1 -17.30 -21.39 -5.32
N ASN A 2 -18.49 -21.16 -5.88
CA ASN A 2 -19.70 -21.91 -5.50
C ASN A 2 -19.56 -23.43 -5.63
N GLN A 3 -18.94 -23.92 -6.71
CA GLN A 3 -18.67 -25.35 -6.87
C GLN A 3 -17.83 -25.93 -5.72
N GLN A 4 -16.79 -25.23 -5.28
CA GLN A 4 -15.94 -25.66 -4.17
C GLN A 4 -16.66 -25.56 -2.81
N ILE A 5 -17.57 -24.59 -2.64
CA ILE A 5 -18.39 -24.46 -1.43
C ILE A 5 -19.40 -25.61 -1.36
N GLN A 6 -20.03 -25.97 -2.48
CA GLN A 6 -20.93 -27.13 -2.55
C GLN A 6 -20.23 -28.47 -2.29
N GLU A 7 -18.95 -28.58 -2.67
CA GLU A 7 -18.13 -29.77 -2.40
C GLU A 7 -17.77 -29.93 -0.91
N HIS A 8 -17.82 -28.86 -0.12
CA HIS A 8 -17.37 -28.83 1.28
C HIS A 8 -18.44 -28.42 2.32
N CYS A 9 -19.59 -27.89 1.90
CA CYS A 9 -20.71 -27.49 2.75
C CYS A 9 -22.03 -28.08 2.25
N LEU A 10 -22.88 -28.55 3.18
CA LEU A 10 -24.20 -29.14 2.90
C LEU A 10 -25.34 -28.11 2.88
N ASP A 11 -25.02 -26.82 3.04
CA ASP A 11 -26.01 -25.75 3.18
C ASP A 11 -25.91 -24.75 2.02
N ASP A 12 -26.95 -24.72 1.19
CA ASP A 12 -27.05 -23.84 0.03
C ASP A 12 -27.14 -22.36 0.41
N SER A 13 -27.42 -22.03 1.69
CA SER A 13 -27.40 -20.64 2.17
C SER A 13 -26.00 -20.01 2.20
N ALA A 14 -24.93 -20.80 2.06
CA ALA A 14 -23.56 -20.33 1.96
C ALA A 14 -23.12 -20.01 0.52
N LEU A 15 -23.98 -20.21 -0.48
CA LEU A 15 -23.66 -19.96 -1.88
C LEU A 15 -23.81 -18.50 -2.24
N PHE A 16 -22.86 -17.98 -3.01
CA PHE A 16 -22.95 -16.64 -3.57
C PHE A 16 -24.02 -16.60 -4.66
N THR A 17 -24.88 -15.60 -4.60
CA THR A 17 -25.80 -15.30 -5.70
C THR A 17 -25.05 -14.71 -6.89
N GLU A 18 -25.70 -14.64 -8.06
CA GLU A 18 -25.12 -13.95 -9.22
C GLU A 18 -24.80 -12.49 -8.92
N VAL A 19 -25.63 -11.83 -8.12
CA VAL A 19 -25.40 -10.44 -7.69
C VAL A 19 -24.16 -10.34 -6.81
N ASP A 20 -23.97 -11.26 -5.87
CA ASP A 20 -22.77 -11.27 -5.03
C ASP A 20 -21.50 -11.47 -5.85
N LEU A 21 -21.54 -12.39 -6.83
CA LEU A 21 -20.42 -12.64 -7.72
C LEU A 21 -20.06 -11.40 -8.55
N LEU A 22 -21.05 -10.64 -9.03
CA LEU A 22 -20.81 -9.39 -9.76
C LEU A 22 -20.18 -8.33 -8.87
N ILE A 23 -20.66 -8.15 -7.63
CA ILE A 23 -20.07 -7.21 -6.67
C ILE A 23 -18.62 -7.59 -6.36
N ILE A 24 -18.34 -8.88 -6.13
CA ILE A 24 -16.99 -9.36 -5.86
C ILE A 24 -16.07 -9.12 -7.06
N GLN A 25 -16.53 -9.43 -8.28
CA GLN A 25 -15.75 -9.19 -9.49
C GLN A 25 -15.43 -7.72 -9.71
N GLU A 26 -16.42 -6.84 -9.54
CA GLU A 26 -16.23 -5.39 -9.64
C GLU A 26 -15.25 -4.88 -8.58
N ALA A 27 -15.40 -5.32 -7.33
CA ALA A 27 -14.50 -4.94 -6.24
C ALA A 27 -13.05 -5.39 -6.48
N ILE A 28 -12.84 -6.63 -6.95
CA ILE A 28 -11.51 -7.13 -7.32
C ILE A 28 -10.93 -6.29 -8.46
N ALA A 29 -11.72 -6.00 -9.50
CA ALA A 29 -11.25 -5.20 -10.62
C ALA A 29 -10.88 -3.77 -10.19
N ALA A 30 -11.65 -3.21 -9.24
CA ALA A 30 -11.45 -1.86 -8.73
C ALA A 30 -10.15 -1.68 -7.93
N THR A 31 -9.64 -2.74 -7.30
CA THR A 31 -8.41 -2.68 -6.49
C THR A 31 -7.14 -2.90 -7.30
N ILE A 32 -7.24 -3.27 -8.59
CA ILE A 32 -6.07 -3.49 -9.46
C ILE A 32 -5.33 -2.17 -9.64
N CYS A 33 -4.07 -2.17 -9.21
CA CYS A 33 -3.19 -1.02 -9.34
C CYS A 33 -2.50 -0.96 -10.70
N ALA A 34 -2.25 0.26 -11.16
CA ALA A 34 -1.33 0.59 -12.24
C ALA A 34 -0.23 1.52 -11.71
N TYR A 35 0.90 1.58 -12.41
CA TYR A 35 2.00 2.49 -12.10
C TYR A 35 1.89 3.78 -12.91
N ASP A 36 1.98 4.91 -12.23
CA ASP A 36 2.10 6.24 -12.83
C ASP A 36 3.58 6.65 -12.87
N PRO A 37 4.21 6.75 -14.06
CA PRO A 37 5.61 7.12 -14.17
C PRO A 37 5.89 8.59 -13.82
N ASP A 38 4.92 9.49 -13.98
CA ASP A 38 5.07 10.92 -13.70
C ASP A 38 5.07 11.18 -12.19
N GLU A 39 4.21 10.46 -11.46
CA GLU A 39 4.15 10.53 -9.99
C GLU A 39 5.08 9.53 -9.30
N GLN A 40 5.65 8.58 -10.05
CA GLN A 40 6.47 7.49 -9.55
C GLN A 40 5.79 6.71 -8.41
N ALA A 41 4.50 6.46 -8.59
CA ALA A 41 3.60 5.91 -7.59
C ALA A 41 2.59 4.96 -8.23
N ILE A 42 1.87 4.18 -7.42
CA ILE A 42 0.73 3.38 -7.90
C ILE A 42 -0.59 4.12 -7.69
N TYR A 43 -1.57 3.80 -8.51
CA TYR A 43 -2.96 4.25 -8.39
C TYR A 43 -3.89 3.16 -8.93
N GLN A 44 -5.18 3.22 -8.60
CA GLN A 44 -6.20 2.30 -9.12
C GLN A 44 -6.99 2.97 -10.25
N PRO A 45 -6.78 2.62 -11.53
CA PRO A 45 -7.38 3.33 -12.67
C PRO A 45 -8.91 3.37 -12.66
N ALA A 46 -9.55 2.32 -12.12
CA ALA A 46 -11.01 2.22 -12.04
C ALA A 46 -11.66 3.35 -11.23
N LEU A 47 -10.93 3.98 -10.30
CA LEU A 47 -11.43 5.15 -9.55
C LEU A 47 -11.64 6.40 -10.43
N TYR A 48 -11.04 6.41 -11.62
CA TYR A 48 -10.99 7.54 -12.56
C TYR A 48 -11.78 7.29 -13.85
N ASP A 49 -12.35 6.09 -14.02
CA ASP A 49 -13.18 5.76 -15.16
C ASP A 49 -14.57 6.40 -15.01
N ASN A 50 -14.81 7.44 -15.80
CA ASN A 50 -16.10 8.14 -15.84
C ASN A 50 -17.13 7.43 -16.73
N GLU A 51 -16.69 6.55 -17.63
CA GLU A 51 -17.57 5.79 -18.53
C GLU A 51 -18.19 4.59 -17.80
N ASN A 52 -17.42 3.97 -16.91
CA ASN A 52 -17.84 2.82 -16.10
C ASN A 52 -17.66 3.14 -14.60
N PRO A 53 -18.56 3.95 -14.00
CA PRO A 53 -18.43 4.34 -12.61
C PRO A 53 -18.65 3.14 -11.68
N LEU A 54 -17.70 2.96 -10.77
CA LEU A 54 -17.78 1.92 -9.74
C LEU A 54 -19.02 2.06 -8.86
N SER A 55 -19.58 0.92 -8.45
CA SER A 55 -20.52 0.86 -7.34
C SER A 55 -19.90 1.44 -6.05
N PRO A 56 -20.74 1.92 -5.10
CA PRO A 56 -20.24 2.45 -3.83
C PRO A 56 -19.37 1.43 -3.06
N VAL A 57 -19.73 0.15 -3.11
CA VAL A 57 -18.97 -0.92 -2.43
C VAL A 57 -17.59 -1.08 -3.04
N ALA A 58 -17.51 -1.24 -4.36
CA ALA A 58 -16.23 -1.38 -5.06
C ALA A 58 -15.32 -0.17 -4.86
N ARG A 59 -15.89 1.05 -4.88
CA ARG A 59 -15.13 2.28 -4.61
C ARG A 59 -14.60 2.36 -3.19
N ILE A 60 -15.41 2.00 -2.18
CA ILE A 60 -14.96 1.98 -0.78
C ILE A 60 -13.82 0.99 -0.58
N LEU A 61 -13.93 -0.21 -1.17
CA LEU A 61 -12.90 -1.24 -1.09
C LEU A 61 -11.61 -0.80 -1.79
N ALA A 62 -11.72 -0.25 -2.99
CA ALA A 62 -10.59 0.32 -3.72
C ALA A 62 -9.87 1.40 -2.87
N LEU A 63 -10.62 2.35 -2.31
CA LEU A 63 -10.03 3.38 -1.47
C LEU A 63 -9.36 2.82 -0.20
N ALA A 64 -9.98 1.84 0.46
CA ALA A 64 -9.42 1.23 1.66
C ALA A 64 -8.09 0.50 1.37
N ASP A 65 -8.02 -0.21 0.26
CA ASP A 65 -6.86 -1.02 -0.18
C ASP A 65 -5.56 -0.20 -0.29
N ILE A 66 -5.64 1.06 -0.73
CA ILE A 66 -4.45 1.93 -0.95
C ILE A 66 -4.34 3.10 0.02
N SER A 67 -5.03 3.07 1.16
CA SER A 67 -5.12 4.23 2.06
C SER A 67 -4.83 3.94 3.53
N SER A 68 -4.01 2.93 3.84
CA SER A 68 -3.50 2.72 5.20
C SER A 68 -2.92 3.99 5.81
N LEU A 69 -2.17 4.78 5.03
CA LEU A 69 -1.69 6.10 5.46
C LEU A 69 -2.83 7.01 5.92
N GLY A 70 -3.87 7.15 5.11
CA GLY A 70 -4.98 8.05 5.40
C GLY A 70 -5.81 7.58 6.58
N MET A 71 -5.92 6.26 6.78
CA MET A 71 -6.81 5.64 7.76
C MET A 71 -6.14 5.41 9.11
N GLU A 72 -4.91 4.92 9.10
CA GLU A 72 -4.21 4.43 10.29
C GLU A 72 -2.99 5.28 10.68
N GLY A 73 -2.47 6.09 9.75
CA GLY A 73 -1.38 7.03 9.99
C GLY A 73 0.01 6.48 9.63
N VAL A 74 1.04 7.23 10.02
CA VAL A 74 2.43 7.04 9.57
C VAL A 74 3.03 5.71 10.02
N ASP A 75 2.74 5.28 11.25
CA ASP A 75 3.32 4.05 11.80
C ASP A 75 2.84 2.80 11.04
N SER A 76 1.52 2.64 10.87
CA SER A 76 0.95 1.55 10.06
C SER A 76 1.44 1.61 8.62
N TYR A 77 1.48 2.80 8.02
CA TYR A 77 1.97 2.99 6.66
C TYR A 77 3.43 2.54 6.47
N ASN A 78 4.31 2.89 7.41
CA ASN A 78 5.71 2.49 7.38
C ASN A 78 5.87 0.98 7.63
N GLN A 79 5.06 0.42 8.53
CA GLN A 79 5.04 -1.01 8.81
C GLN A 79 4.61 -1.82 7.57
N GLU A 80 3.51 -1.46 6.93
CA GLU A 80 3.05 -2.09 5.69
C GLU A 80 4.09 -1.94 4.58
N GLY A 81 4.65 -0.75 4.42
CA GLY A 81 5.69 -0.53 3.44
C GLY A 81 6.93 -1.41 3.65
N SER A 82 7.27 -1.71 4.92
CA SER A 82 8.32 -2.66 5.29
C SER A 82 7.94 -4.10 4.97
N LEU A 83 6.70 -4.50 5.24
CA LEU A 83 6.18 -5.83 4.89
C LEU A 83 6.20 -6.07 3.37
N LEU A 84 5.76 -5.08 2.60
CA LEU A 84 5.78 -5.15 1.13
C LEU A 84 7.21 -5.28 0.58
N VAL A 85 8.22 -4.67 1.24
CA VAL A 85 9.62 -4.90 0.86
C VAL A 85 9.95 -6.38 0.99
N LEU A 86 9.61 -7.01 2.10
CA LEU A 86 9.92 -8.41 2.37
C LEU A 86 9.19 -9.35 1.40
N GLU A 87 7.94 -9.02 1.06
CA GLU A 87 7.14 -9.75 0.08
C GLU A 87 7.76 -9.70 -1.32
N GLU A 88 8.14 -8.51 -1.79
CA GLU A 88 8.76 -8.30 -3.11
C GLU A 88 10.22 -8.77 -3.17
N ASN A 89 10.89 -8.89 -2.01
CA ASN A 89 12.33 -9.11 -1.90
C ASN A 89 12.64 -10.16 -0.80
N PRO A 90 12.23 -11.43 -0.98
CA PRO A 90 12.38 -12.46 0.04
C PRO A 90 13.84 -12.76 0.40
N ASP A 91 14.78 -12.47 -0.49
CA ASP A 91 16.23 -12.56 -0.25
C ASP A 91 16.73 -11.55 0.79
N LEU A 92 15.99 -10.48 1.07
CA LEU A 92 16.33 -9.49 2.09
C LEU A 92 15.86 -9.89 3.50
N ILE A 93 15.06 -10.95 3.64
CA ILE A 93 14.54 -11.41 4.93
C ILE A 93 15.66 -11.67 5.97
N PRO A 94 16.75 -12.40 5.66
CA PRO A 94 17.82 -12.64 6.65
C PRO A 94 18.52 -11.35 7.10
N ILE A 95 18.53 -10.34 6.24
CA ILE A 95 19.16 -9.04 6.48
C ILE A 95 18.27 -8.16 7.36
N LEU A 96 16.98 -8.10 7.05
CA LEU A 96 16.02 -7.20 7.70
C LEU A 96 15.40 -7.79 8.98
N LEU A 97 15.29 -9.12 9.09
CA LEU A 97 14.76 -9.81 10.28
C LEU A 97 15.85 -10.42 11.16
N ASN A 98 16.84 -11.11 10.58
CA ASN A 98 17.75 -12.00 11.33
C ASN A 98 19.09 -11.34 11.72
N GLN A 99 19.35 -10.08 11.32
CA GLN A 99 20.61 -9.36 11.56
C GLN A 99 21.86 -10.09 11.05
N GLU A 100 21.74 -10.94 10.04
CA GLU A 100 22.88 -11.71 9.49
C GLU A 100 23.90 -10.84 8.74
N THR A 101 23.66 -9.52 8.66
CA THR A 101 24.54 -8.52 8.05
C THR A 101 25.92 -8.38 8.69
N LYS A 102 26.18 -8.99 9.85
CA LYS A 102 27.51 -8.88 10.50
C LYS A 102 28.51 -9.97 10.13
N THR A 103 28.11 -11.08 9.50
CA THR A 103 29.01 -12.25 9.38
C THR A 103 29.25 -12.77 7.96
N GLN A 104 28.44 -12.41 6.96
CA GLN A 104 28.62 -12.92 5.57
C GLN A 104 28.78 -11.85 4.49
N ALA A 105 28.45 -10.59 4.76
CA ALA A 105 28.43 -9.54 3.73
C ALA A 105 29.71 -8.69 3.65
N VAL A 106 30.68 -8.91 4.55
CA VAL A 106 31.90 -8.07 4.64
C VAL A 106 32.77 -8.16 3.37
N ASP A 107 32.64 -9.23 2.58
CA ASP A 107 33.47 -9.47 1.40
C ASP A 107 32.77 -9.23 0.03
N ASN A 108 31.50 -8.83 -0.01
CA ASN A 108 30.77 -8.59 -1.28
C ASN A 108 30.18 -7.18 -1.38
N SER A 109 31.03 -6.22 -1.73
CA SER A 109 30.66 -4.81 -1.91
C SER A 109 29.58 -4.57 -2.96
N GLU A 110 29.49 -5.41 -4.00
CA GLU A 110 28.48 -5.25 -5.06
C GLU A 110 27.09 -5.64 -4.55
N LEU A 111 27.01 -6.74 -3.79
CA LEU A 111 25.76 -7.19 -3.16
C LEU A 111 25.24 -6.13 -2.18
N LEU A 112 26.11 -5.58 -1.33
CA LEU A 112 25.74 -4.54 -0.37
C LEU A 112 25.19 -3.29 -1.06
N GLU A 113 25.81 -2.86 -2.17
CA GLU A 113 25.32 -1.71 -2.94
C GLU A 113 23.99 -2.02 -3.63
N ASN A 114 23.82 -3.22 -4.18
CA ASN A 114 22.55 -3.64 -4.77
C ASN A 114 21.38 -3.57 -3.76
N ILE A 115 21.61 -4.06 -2.53
CA ILE A 115 20.62 -4.00 -1.45
C ILE A 115 20.33 -2.54 -1.09
N ARG A 116 21.37 -1.71 -0.94
CA ARG A 116 21.23 -0.28 -0.64
C ARG A 116 20.34 0.41 -1.68
N GLN A 117 20.60 0.17 -2.96
CA GLN A 117 19.82 0.74 -4.06
C GLN A 117 18.35 0.30 -4.06
N ARG A 118 18.07 -0.99 -3.78
CA ARG A 118 16.70 -1.52 -3.68
C ARG A 118 15.93 -0.86 -2.54
N LEU A 119 16.54 -0.79 -1.35
CA LEU A 119 15.91 -0.15 -0.19
C LEU A 119 15.73 1.36 -0.41
N LEU A 120 16.72 2.04 -0.99
CA LEU A 120 16.63 3.47 -1.29
C LEU A 120 15.52 3.75 -2.31
N LYS A 121 15.42 2.95 -3.38
CA LYS A 121 14.34 3.04 -4.35
C LYS A 121 12.98 2.87 -3.69
N ARG A 122 12.85 1.93 -2.76
CA ARG A 122 11.61 1.70 -2.02
C ARG A 122 11.26 2.87 -1.08
N ALA A 123 12.24 3.42 -0.38
CA ALA A 123 12.05 4.58 0.50
C ALA A 123 11.53 5.79 -0.30
N ARG A 124 12.09 6.03 -1.50
CA ARG A 124 11.61 7.06 -2.42
C ARG A 124 10.19 6.78 -2.91
N PHE A 125 9.91 5.52 -3.26
CA PHE A 125 8.57 5.11 -3.68
C PHE A 125 7.51 5.37 -2.59
N GLN A 126 7.79 5.09 -1.31
CA GLN A 126 6.86 5.40 -0.22
C GLN A 126 6.54 6.89 -0.16
N VAL A 127 7.55 7.76 -0.18
CA VAL A 127 7.32 9.22 -0.17
C VAL A 127 6.47 9.67 -1.36
N ASN A 128 6.79 9.18 -2.56
CA ASN A 128 6.06 9.53 -3.78
C ASN A 128 4.62 9.02 -3.74
N PHE A 129 4.41 7.79 -3.26
CA PHE A 129 3.10 7.20 -3.10
C PHE A 129 2.24 7.99 -2.11
N ALA A 130 2.78 8.35 -0.95
CA ALA A 130 2.08 9.18 0.04
C ALA A 130 1.63 10.53 -0.55
N LYS A 131 2.52 11.22 -1.27
CA LYS A 131 2.19 12.48 -1.97
C LYS A 131 1.10 12.30 -3.02
N SER A 132 1.21 11.24 -3.82
CA SER A 132 0.25 10.88 -4.85
C SER A 132 -1.14 10.66 -4.24
N ARG A 133 -1.24 9.90 -3.13
CA ARG A 133 -2.50 9.69 -2.41
C ARG A 133 -3.15 11.01 -2.01
N LEU A 134 -2.40 11.93 -1.38
CA LEU A 134 -2.95 13.24 -0.98
C LEU A 134 -3.46 14.05 -2.18
N LYS A 135 -2.69 14.06 -3.27
CA LYS A 135 -3.04 14.81 -4.50
C LYS A 135 -4.31 14.26 -5.16
N ARG A 136 -4.46 12.94 -5.20
CA ARG A 136 -5.53 12.23 -5.91
C ARG A 136 -6.84 12.17 -5.14
N TYR A 137 -6.75 12.15 -3.81
CA TYR A 137 -7.90 11.95 -2.94
C TYR A 137 -9.15 12.79 -3.25
N PRO A 138 -9.05 14.11 -3.55
CA PRO A 138 -10.23 14.92 -3.87
C PRO A 138 -11.03 14.39 -5.06
N GLN A 139 -10.35 13.87 -6.10
CA GLN A 139 -11.01 13.29 -7.27
C GLN A 139 -11.63 11.93 -6.96
N GLU A 140 -10.92 11.10 -6.17
CA GLU A 140 -11.35 9.74 -5.87
C GLU A 140 -12.64 9.68 -5.03
N VAL A 141 -12.86 10.70 -4.19
CA VAL A 141 -14.07 10.81 -3.38
C VAL A 141 -15.17 11.67 -4.00
N ALA A 142 -14.93 12.30 -5.16
CA ALA A 142 -15.84 13.26 -5.77
C ALA A 142 -17.20 12.66 -6.17
N SER A 143 -17.26 11.35 -6.40
CA SER A 143 -18.49 10.65 -6.75
C SER A 143 -19.38 10.30 -5.55
N PHE A 144 -18.89 10.46 -4.32
CA PHE A 144 -19.73 10.30 -3.13
C PHE A 144 -20.66 11.51 -2.96
N PRO A 145 -21.80 11.33 -2.26
CA PRO A 145 -22.65 12.46 -1.88
C PRO A 145 -21.85 13.53 -1.14
N THR A 146 -22.10 14.81 -1.45
CA THR A 146 -21.30 15.94 -0.94
C THR A 146 -21.29 16.01 0.59
N GLU A 147 -22.37 15.58 1.23
CA GLU A 147 -22.52 15.47 2.68
C GLU A 147 -21.68 14.36 3.31
N VAL A 148 -21.28 13.33 2.54
CA VAL A 148 -20.46 12.20 3.00
C VAL A 148 -18.97 12.52 2.94
N ILE A 149 -18.53 13.31 1.95
CA ILE A 149 -17.11 13.70 1.76
C ILE A 149 -16.47 14.27 3.04
N PRO A 150 -17.06 15.23 3.78
CA PRO A 150 -16.45 15.73 5.00
C PRO A 150 -16.31 14.66 6.08
N ILE A 151 -17.24 13.70 6.16
CA ILE A 151 -17.19 12.57 7.10
C ILE A 151 -16.03 11.63 6.72
N LEU A 152 -15.89 11.29 5.44
CA LEU A 152 -14.77 10.49 4.96
C LEU A 152 -13.44 11.16 5.31
N LYS A 153 -13.33 12.47 5.10
CA LYS A 153 -12.11 13.21 5.40
C LYS A 153 -11.80 13.30 6.89
N SER A 154 -12.80 13.54 7.76
CA SER A 154 -12.56 13.74 9.20
C SER A 154 -12.47 12.46 10.01
N ASN A 155 -13.15 11.40 9.57
CA ASN A 155 -13.33 10.19 10.39
C ASN A 155 -12.62 8.97 9.81
N VAL A 156 -12.54 8.85 8.48
CA VAL A 156 -11.94 7.69 7.81
C VAL A 156 -10.51 8.02 7.39
N PHE A 157 -10.32 8.97 6.49
CA PHE A 157 -9.02 9.34 5.93
C PHE A 157 -8.38 10.53 6.68
N ARG A 158 -8.53 10.55 8.00
CA ARG A 158 -8.18 11.68 8.87
C ARG A 158 -6.68 12.03 8.89
N TYR A 159 -5.82 11.08 8.52
CA TYR A 159 -4.37 11.27 8.47
C TYR A 159 -3.89 11.66 7.08
N LEU A 160 -4.76 11.69 6.06
CA LEU A 160 -4.35 12.11 4.72
C LEU A 160 -4.29 13.65 4.64
N THR A 161 -3.24 14.21 5.25
CA THR A 161 -3.04 15.64 5.46
C THR A 161 -1.66 16.09 4.98
N PRO A 162 -1.49 17.36 4.60
CA PRO A 162 -0.16 17.91 4.27
C PRO A 162 0.87 17.70 5.38
N GLU A 163 0.47 17.82 6.65
CA GLU A 163 1.34 17.65 7.82
C GLU A 163 1.87 16.22 7.90
N THR A 164 1.00 15.23 7.66
CA THR A 164 1.39 13.82 7.61
C THR A 164 2.32 13.52 6.44
N ILE A 165 2.11 14.14 5.27
CA ILE A 165 3.04 14.00 4.14
C ILE A 165 4.41 14.59 4.49
N GLN A 166 4.44 15.76 5.12
CA GLN A 166 5.68 16.39 5.57
C GLN A 166 6.43 15.52 6.59
N GLU A 167 5.70 14.87 7.50
CA GLU A 167 6.28 13.90 8.44
C GLU A 167 6.98 12.77 7.67
N ILE A 168 6.27 12.10 6.76
CA ILE A 168 6.83 11.02 5.92
C ILE A 168 8.07 11.48 5.16
N GLU A 169 8.03 12.67 4.54
CA GLU A 169 9.18 13.23 3.82
C GLU A 169 10.39 13.43 4.73
N SER A 170 10.16 13.86 5.97
CA SER A 170 11.22 14.17 6.93
C SER A 170 11.81 12.93 7.61
N THR A 171 11.02 11.86 7.78
CA THR A 171 11.43 10.65 8.48
C THR A 171 11.94 9.55 7.56
N THR A 172 11.60 9.61 6.26
CA THR A 172 11.96 8.57 5.29
C THR A 172 13.32 8.87 4.65
N PRO A 173 14.31 7.96 4.73
CA PRO A 173 15.66 8.22 4.26
C PRO A 173 15.77 8.09 2.73
N THR A 174 15.58 9.20 2.02
CA THR A 174 15.49 9.25 0.54
C THR A 174 16.71 9.83 -0.17
N SER A 175 17.69 10.36 0.58
CA SER A 175 18.92 10.94 0.02
C SER A 175 19.75 9.89 -0.71
N GLU A 176 20.36 10.25 -1.84
CA GLU A 176 21.26 9.35 -2.60
C GLU A 176 22.44 8.86 -1.75
N ASP A 177 22.93 9.71 -0.84
CA ASP A 177 24.06 9.43 0.04
C ASP A 177 23.68 8.62 1.29
N THR A 178 22.42 8.19 1.40
CA THR A 178 21.96 7.37 2.54
C THR A 178 22.70 6.03 2.53
N ASN A 179 23.36 5.72 3.65
CA ASN A 179 24.07 4.46 3.81
C ASN A 179 23.10 3.29 4.05
N LEU A 180 23.60 2.06 3.81
CA LEU A 180 22.81 0.84 3.95
C LEU A 180 22.28 0.62 5.38
N GLU A 181 23.05 0.96 6.41
CA GLU A 181 22.65 0.76 7.81
C GLU A 181 21.40 1.55 8.17
N VAL A 182 21.31 2.81 7.73
CA VAL A 182 20.13 3.67 7.93
C VAL A 182 18.91 3.07 7.22
N LEU A 183 19.06 2.61 5.98
CA LEU A 183 17.97 1.99 5.21
C LEU A 183 17.49 0.68 5.85
N VAL A 184 18.41 -0.18 6.27
CA VAL A 184 18.10 -1.43 6.96
C VAL A 184 17.35 -1.15 8.26
N ASN A 185 17.79 -0.15 9.03
CA ASN A 185 17.11 0.22 10.27
C ASN A 185 15.71 0.80 10.04
N PHE A 186 15.51 1.55 8.95
CA PHE A 186 14.20 2.09 8.58
C PHE A 186 13.21 0.99 8.20
N PHE A 187 13.61 0.04 7.35
CA PHE A 187 12.76 -1.10 6.93
C PHE A 187 12.73 -2.25 7.93
N ARG A 188 13.34 -2.07 9.10
CA ARG A 188 13.44 -3.13 10.08
C ARG A 188 12.07 -3.43 10.66
N PHE A 189 11.60 -4.65 10.43
CA PHE A 189 10.39 -5.12 11.08
C PHE A 189 10.64 -5.35 12.57
N LYS A 190 9.90 -4.65 13.42
CA LYS A 190 9.79 -5.00 14.83
C LYS A 190 8.49 -5.80 14.98
N PRO A 191 8.54 -7.11 15.27
CA PRO A 191 7.33 -7.80 15.68
C PRO A 191 6.83 -7.09 16.95
N ASN A 192 5.57 -6.65 16.93
CA ASN A 192 4.94 -6.12 18.13
C ASN A 192 4.98 -7.21 19.22
N PRO A 193 5.32 -6.85 20.47
CA PRO A 193 5.33 -7.79 21.59
C PRO A 193 3.94 -8.36 21.89
#